data_AF-A0A1F6XVY1-F1
#
_entry.id   AF-A0A1F6XVY1-F1
#
_cell.length_a   1.000
_cell.length_b   1.000
_cell.length_c   1.000
_cell.angle_alpha   90.00
_cell.angle_beta   90.00
_cell.angle_gamma   90.00
#
_symmetry.space_group_name_H-M   'P 1'
#
loop_
_entity.id
_entity.type
_entity.pdbx_description
1 polymer ?
#
loop_
_entity_poly.entity_id
_entity_poly.type
_entity_poly.pdbx_seq_one_letter_code
_entity_poly.pdbx_strand_id
1 'polypeptide(L)'
;MEINMDDVLNYKGTPFWKGEIKKAGVENEIGPFDSIMSWKNPPGPNSGYGEPILQDVILDGKKTDIYRANVGKDDTEHSIYLHVKG
;
A
#
# COMPACT_ATOMS: atom_id res chain seq x y z
N MET A 1 -1.31 27.72 7.64
CA MET A 1 -1.12 26.26 7.68
C MET A 1 0.16 26.00 6.90
N GLU A 2 1.29 25.86 7.61
CA GLU A 2 2.55 25.49 6.96
C GLU A 2 2.44 24.02 6.56
N ILE A 3 2.52 23.77 5.25
CA ILE A 3 2.68 22.41 4.74
C ILE A 3 4.15 22.08 5.01
N ASN A 4 4.40 21.22 6.00
CA ASN A 4 5.73 20.71 6.25
C ASN A 4 6.17 19.94 5.00
N MET A 5 7.22 20.42 4.32
CA MET A 5 7.72 19.80 3.09
C MET A 5 8.25 18.38 3.32
N ASP A 6 8.57 18.02 4.57
CA ASP A 6 8.94 16.65 4.98
C ASP A 6 7.72 15.71 5.14
N ASP A 7 6.51 16.28 5.24
CA ASP A 7 5.23 15.56 5.19
C ASP A 7 4.68 15.41 3.78
N VAL A 8 5.26 16.13 2.80
CA VAL A 8 5.15 15.78 1.38
C VAL A 8 6.06 14.57 1.15
N LEU A 9 5.62 13.41 1.65
CA LEU A 9 6.11 12.10 1.26
C LEU A 9 6.39 12.14 -0.24
N ASN A 10 7.65 11.89 -0.63
CA ASN A 10 8.02 11.59 -1.99
C ASN A 10 7.00 10.59 -2.55
N TYR A 11 6.01 11.09 -3.29
CA TYR A 11 4.96 10.26 -3.85
C TYR A 11 5.66 9.36 -4.86
N LYS A 12 5.93 8.13 -4.47
CA LYS A 12 6.50 7.13 -5.36
C LYS A 12 5.34 6.55 -6.14
N GLY A 13 5.37 6.74 -7.46
CA GLY A 13 4.27 6.29 -8.32
C GLY A 13 4.16 4.77 -8.37
N THR A 14 3.01 4.28 -8.85
CA THR A 14 2.70 2.86 -9.06
C THR A 14 3.85 2.01 -9.63
N PRO A 15 4.61 2.46 -10.66
CA PRO A 15 5.72 1.66 -11.19
C PRO A 15 6.82 1.34 -10.18
N PHE A 16 7.13 2.29 -9.29
CA PHE A 16 8.13 2.11 -8.24
C PHE A 16 7.69 0.99 -7.29
N TRP A 17 6.48 1.10 -6.76
CA TRP A 17 5.97 0.13 -5.78
C TRP A 17 5.75 -1.25 -6.36
N LYS A 18 5.32 -1.36 -7.62
CA LYS A 18 5.30 -2.65 -8.34
C LYS A 18 6.71 -3.27 -8.39
N GLY A 19 7.73 -2.45 -8.65
CA GLY A 19 9.12 -2.89 -8.62
C GLY A 19 9.56 -3.40 -7.24
N GLU A 20 9.23 -2.69 -6.16
CA GLU A 20 9.57 -3.11 -4.80
C GLU A 20 8.84 -4.39 -4.39
N ILE A 21 7.54 -4.50 -4.69
CA ILE A 21 6.74 -5.71 -4.45
C ILE A 21 7.36 -6.92 -5.15
N LYS A 22 7.77 -6.76 -6.41
CA LYS A 22 8.46 -7.79 -7.18
C LYS A 22 9.80 -8.19 -6.57
N LYS A 23 10.61 -7.22 -6.14
CA LYS A 23 11.89 -7.49 -5.46
C LYS A 23 11.70 -8.23 -4.14
N ALA A 24 10.64 -7.91 -3.41
CA ALA A 24 10.27 -8.58 -2.17
C ALA A 24 9.71 -10.00 -2.38
N GLY A 25 9.33 -10.35 -3.63
CA GLY A 25 8.86 -11.69 -3.98
C GLY A 25 7.45 -12.01 -3.48
N VAL A 26 6.64 -10.99 -3.19
CA VAL A 26 5.29 -11.15 -2.60
C VAL A 26 4.14 -10.93 -3.59
N GLU A 27 4.45 -10.91 -4.90
CA GLU A 27 3.46 -10.64 -5.95
C GLU A 27 2.29 -11.63 -5.96
N ASN A 28 2.55 -12.91 -5.67
CA ASN A 28 1.53 -13.96 -5.72
C ASN A 28 0.57 -13.90 -4.53
N GLU A 29 1.08 -13.54 -3.36
CA GLU A 29 0.33 -13.37 -2.12
C GLU A 29 -0.57 -12.13 -2.18
N ILE A 30 -0.10 -11.06 -2.83
CA ILE A 30 -0.92 -9.87 -3.09
C ILE A 30 -1.95 -10.16 -4.20
N GLY A 31 -1.58 -10.94 -5.21
CA GLY A 31 -2.43 -11.17 -6.38
C GLY A 31 -2.57 -9.94 -7.27
N PRO A 32 -3.47 -9.98 -8.28
CA PRO A 32 -3.65 -8.87 -9.21
C PRO A 32 -4.29 -7.66 -8.54
N PHE A 33 -3.85 -6.46 -8.93
CA PHE A 33 -4.37 -5.17 -8.46
C PHE A 33 -4.15 -4.06 -9.51
N ASP A 34 -4.99 -3.05 -9.50
CA ASP A 34 -5.01 -1.99 -10.52
C ASP A 34 -4.25 -0.73 -10.08
N SER A 35 -4.29 -0.42 -8.79
CA SER A 35 -3.68 0.79 -8.25
C SER A 35 -3.00 0.54 -6.91
N ILE A 36 -1.99 1.39 -6.61
CA ILE A 36 -1.23 1.37 -5.36
C ILE A 36 -1.32 2.76 -4.73
N MET A 37 -1.55 2.78 -3.43
CA MET A 37 -1.47 3.96 -2.57
C MET A 37 -0.47 3.68 -1.44
N SER A 38 0.38 4.64 -1.05
CA SER A 38 1.39 4.44 0.02
C SER A 38 1.47 5.59 1.02
N TRP A 39 1.22 5.33 2.30
CA TRP A 39 1.09 6.33 3.36
C TRP A 39 1.83 5.90 4.63
N LYS A 40 2.17 6.86 5.51
CA LYS A 40 2.83 6.60 6.80
C LYS A 40 1.90 6.02 7.88
N ASN A 41 0.60 6.22 7.73
CA ASN A 41 -0.40 5.75 8.69
C ASN A 41 -1.11 4.52 8.12
N PRO A 42 -1.67 3.66 8.97
CA PRO A 42 -2.57 2.61 8.51
C PRO A 42 -3.85 3.22 7.91
N PRO A 43 -4.57 2.46 7.07
CA PRO A 43 -5.87 2.90 6.57
C PRO A 43 -6.84 3.21 7.72
N GLY A 44 -7.66 4.25 7.55
CA GLY A 44 -8.67 4.62 8.54
C GLY A 44 -9.81 3.59 8.63
N PRO A 45 -10.56 3.55 9.75
CA PRO A 45 -11.58 2.51 10.01
C PRO A 45 -12.74 2.47 8.99
N ASN A 46 -12.97 3.54 8.23
CA ASN A 46 -14.01 3.63 7.19
C ASN A 46 -13.44 3.80 5.78
N SER A 47 -12.15 3.50 5.58
CA SER A 47 -11.45 3.72 4.30
C SER A 47 -11.73 2.63 3.25
N GLY A 48 -12.49 1.60 3.61
CA GLY A 48 -12.74 0.45 2.74
C GLY A 48 -11.60 -0.56 2.71
N TYR A 49 -10.52 -0.38 3.49
CA TYR A 49 -9.49 -1.40 3.68
C TYR A 49 -9.78 -2.19 4.96
N GLY A 50 -9.66 -3.52 4.88
CA GLY A 50 -9.79 -4.43 6.02
C GLY A 50 -8.48 -4.58 6.81
N GLU A 51 -8.25 -5.78 7.32
CA GLU A 51 -6.96 -6.16 7.90
C GLU A 51 -5.87 -6.26 6.82
N PRO A 52 -4.59 -6.06 7.17
CA PRO A 52 -3.51 -6.22 6.22
C PRO A 52 -3.42 -7.67 5.75
N ILE A 53 -3.26 -7.87 4.44
CA ILE A 53 -3.04 -9.18 3.83
C ILE A 53 -1.60 -9.67 4.03
N LEU A 54 -0.66 -8.74 4.19
CA LEU A 54 0.73 -9.00 4.53
C LEU A 54 1.22 -7.94 5.51
N GLN A 55 2.05 -8.34 6.47
CA GLN A 55 2.58 -7.47 7.51
C GLN A 55 4.11 -7.47 7.48
N ASP A 56 4.72 -6.34 7.84
CA ASP A 56 6.17 -6.19 7.99
C ASP A 56 7.00 -6.60 6.74
N VAL A 57 6.42 -6.48 5.54
CA VAL A 57 7.14 -6.71 4.27
C VAL A 57 8.18 -5.61 4.09
N ILE A 58 9.40 -5.97 3.72
CA ILE A 58 10.44 -4.98 3.46
C ILE A 58 10.29 -4.45 2.03
N LEU A 59 9.80 -3.21 1.90
CA LEU A 59 9.71 -2.46 0.64
C LEU A 59 10.49 -1.15 0.80
N ASP A 60 11.32 -0.79 -0.17
CA ASP A 60 12.16 0.42 -0.09
C ASP A 60 13.03 0.48 1.18
N GLY A 61 13.44 -0.68 1.68
CA GLY A 61 14.21 -0.81 2.93
C GLY A 61 13.40 -0.55 4.21
N LYS A 62 12.07 -0.44 4.13
CA LYS A 62 11.18 -0.17 5.26
C LYS A 62 10.16 -1.26 5.48
N LYS A 63 9.80 -1.50 6.75
CA LYS A 63 8.68 -2.36 7.09
C LYS A 63 7.38 -1.76 6.58
N THR A 64 6.62 -2.55 5.82
CA THR A 64 5.41 -2.11 5.17
C THR A 64 4.31 -3.14 5.36
N ASP A 65 3.16 -2.71 5.86
CA ASP A 65 1.96 -3.54 5.84
C ASP A 65 1.21 -3.28 4.53
N ILE A 66 0.69 -4.34 3.93
CA ILE A 66 -0.02 -4.31 2.66
C ILE A 66 -1.46 -4.67 2.92
N TYR A 67 -2.35 -3.77 2.53
CA TYR A 67 -3.80 -3.93 2.63
C TYR A 67 -4.39 -4.04 1.24
N ARG A 68 -5.50 -4.77 1.16
CA ARG A 68 -6.35 -4.80 -0.03
C ARG A 68 -7.66 -4.11 0.29
N ALA A 69 -8.18 -3.33 -0.66
CA ALA A 69 -9.53 -2.80 -0.52
C ALA A 69 -10.54 -3.96 -0.41
N ASN A 70 -11.41 -3.88 0.59
CA ASN A 70 -12.57 -4.75 0.74
C ASN A 70 -13.55 -4.45 -0.39
N VAL A 71 -13.93 -5.50 -1.10
CA VAL A 71 -14.76 -5.44 -2.30
C VAL A 71 -16.23 -5.16 -2.00
N GLY A 72 -16.85 -4.34 -2.85
CA GLY A 72 -18.28 -4.40 -3.13
C GLY A 72 -18.60 -5.59 -4.06
N LYS A 73 -19.91 -5.87 -4.23
CA LYS A 73 -20.48 -7.11 -4.79
C LYS A 73 -19.92 -7.66 -6.13
N ASP A 74 -19.16 -6.89 -6.90
CA ASP A 74 -18.77 -7.26 -8.26
C ASP A 74 -17.27 -7.62 -8.41
N ASP A 75 -16.50 -7.60 -7.31
CA ASP A 75 -15.12 -8.12 -7.23
C ASP A 75 -14.11 -7.54 -8.24
N THR A 76 -14.49 -6.47 -8.94
CA THR A 76 -13.68 -5.80 -9.95
C THR A 76 -13.09 -4.52 -9.37
N GLU A 77 -11.76 -4.42 -9.48
CA GLU A 77 -10.88 -3.34 -9.03
C GLU A 77 -10.36 -3.47 -7.59
N HIS A 78 -9.15 -4.00 -7.47
CA HIS A 78 -8.44 -4.09 -6.20
C HIS A 78 -7.35 -3.01 -6.15
N SER A 79 -7.56 -1.97 -5.37
CA SER A 79 -6.46 -1.11 -4.94
C SER A 79 -5.73 -1.78 -3.78
N ILE A 80 -4.41 -1.62 -3.74
CA ILE A 80 -3.61 -1.96 -2.57
C ILE A 80 -3.15 -0.69 -1.87
N TYR A 81 -3.14 -0.75 -0.54
CA TYR A 81 -2.65 0.33 0.31
C TYR A 81 -1.42 -0.16 1.06
N LEU A 82 -0.35 0.63 1.01
CA LEU A 82 0.92 0.36 1.66
C LEU A 82 1.05 1.29 2.85
N HIS A 83 1.01 0.72 4.05
CA HIS A 83 1.36 1.42 5.28
C HIS A 83 2.86 1.28 5.52
N VAL A 84 3.61 2.30 5.14
CA VAL A 84 5.08 2.33 5.26
C VAL A 84 5.45 2.82 6.65
N LYS A 85 5.95 1.92 7.51
CA LYS A 85 6.32 2.23 8.88
C LYS A 85 7.61 3.05 8.90
N GLY A 86 7.62 4.06 9.77
CA GLY A 86 8.76 4.95 10.02
C GLY A 86 9.93 4.24 10.69
#